data_AF-A0A7R9IA86-F1
#
_entry.id   AF-A0A7R9IA86-F1
#
_cell.length_a   1.000
_cell.length_b   1.000
_cell.length_c   1.000
_cell.angle_alpha   90.00
_cell.angle_beta   90.00
_cell.angle_gamma   90.00
#
_symmetry.space_group_name_H-M   'P 1'
#
loop_
_entity.id
_entity.type
_entity.pdbx_description
1 polymer ?
#
loop_
_entity_poly.entity_id
_entity_poly.type
_entity_poly.pdbx_seq_one_letter_code
_entity_poly.pdbx_strand_id
1 'polypeptide(L)'
;MKSPDTQAWQNDYLQGTGCEMYTETLSPSFTGMTFPQASELCFTKLKLLLLAIEIKGEDGVDSKISINPRGAKIAANTQGFFIAQSADEVKRAWFYCKHCHEDSKDETLIKKCKCKNCEFHPNNLHHCLLRCWDDDDAVWHDDHHPPPTFTPPELPKKVHVRVLRNHRSTPTTLVNSTKQVNKVKPNVNRATPDNLGSPNQPGYNRPTSRNSGGNNMNNNGGIQVGIADDQAKDFDFEKTEMKYDSTGMFHWGPARNLEECILDRNQAAMTVLNGHVVVCLFADPDSPLIGLRNLVMPLRASNFHYHELKHVVIVGSVDYIRREWKMLQNLPKISVLNGSPLSRADLRAVNVNLCDMCVILSAKVPSNDDPTLADKEAILASLNIKAMTFDDTIGVLSQTAANEQDNLTPVGSPIVLQRRGSVYGANVPMITELVNDSNVQFLDQDDDDDPDTELYLTQPFACGTAFAVSVLDSLMSTTYFNQNALTLIRSLITGGATPELELILAEGAGLRGGYSTPDSLSNRDRCRVGQISLYDGPLAQYGEAGKYGDLFVAALKSYGMLCIGLYRFRDTSSSCDASSKRYVITNPPDDFQLLPTDQ
;
A
#
# COMPACT_ATOMS: atom_id res chain seq x y z
N MET A 1 -6.66 6.02 28.83
CA MET A 1 -7.00 6.95 29.94
C MET A 1 -6.76 8.37 29.44
N LYS A 2 -7.48 9.40 29.91
CA LYS A 2 -7.13 10.79 29.59
C LYS A 2 -6.31 11.39 30.73
N SER A 3 -5.06 11.76 30.46
CA SER A 3 -4.20 12.49 31.39
C SER A 3 -4.54 13.99 31.32
N PRO A 4 -4.69 14.68 32.47
CA PRO A 4 -5.04 16.10 32.48
C PRO A 4 -3.89 17.01 32.05
N ASP A 5 -2.65 16.51 32.10
CA ASP A 5 -1.43 17.27 31.84
C ASP A 5 -0.94 17.18 30.37
N THR A 6 -1.50 16.28 29.55
CA THR A 6 -1.16 16.10 28.13
C THR A 6 -2.12 16.84 27.22
N GLN A 7 -1.65 17.31 26.06
CA GLN A 7 -2.48 18.09 25.13
C GLN A 7 -3.68 17.27 24.60
N ALA A 8 -4.75 17.95 24.18
CA ALA A 8 -5.99 17.29 23.75
C ALA A 8 -5.78 16.37 22.54
N TRP A 9 -4.99 16.81 21.55
CA TRP A 9 -4.65 16.01 20.37
C TRP A 9 -3.77 14.80 20.73
N GLN A 10 -2.82 14.94 21.66
CA GLN A 10 -1.99 13.84 22.14
C GLN A 10 -2.83 12.74 22.80
N ASN A 11 -3.81 13.12 23.63
CA ASN A 11 -4.73 12.17 24.26
C ASN A 11 -5.54 11.35 23.24
N ASP A 12 -6.08 12.01 22.20
CA ASP A 12 -6.87 11.36 21.16
C ASP A 12 -5.96 10.52 20.22
N TYR A 13 -4.74 10.98 19.94
CA TYR A 13 -3.71 10.24 19.19
C TYR A 13 -3.23 8.96 19.92
N LEU A 14 -2.88 9.07 21.21
CA LEU A 14 -2.44 7.96 22.06
C LEU A 14 -3.50 6.86 22.22
N GLN A 15 -4.78 7.21 22.15
CA GLN A 15 -5.85 6.22 22.11
C GLN A 15 -5.85 5.39 20.81
N GLY A 16 -5.41 5.99 19.70
CA GLY A 16 -5.23 5.34 18.40
C GLY A 16 -3.96 4.51 18.30
N THR A 17 -2.82 4.95 18.88
CA THR A 17 -1.55 4.19 18.83
C THR A 17 -1.61 2.88 19.61
N GLY A 18 -2.48 2.78 20.62
CA GLY A 18 -2.75 1.53 21.34
C GLY A 18 -3.58 0.49 20.57
N CYS A 19 -3.93 0.74 19.30
CA CYS A 19 -4.70 -0.20 18.48
C CYS A 19 -3.80 -1.07 17.59
N GLU A 20 -3.79 -2.38 17.85
CA GLU A 20 -3.01 -3.37 17.08
C GLU A 20 -3.90 -4.17 16.10
N MET A 21 -3.26 -4.86 15.14
CA MET A 21 -3.92 -5.71 14.16
C MET A 21 -3.86 -7.19 14.55
N TYR A 22 -5.02 -7.81 14.73
CA TYR A 22 -5.18 -9.18 15.18
C TYR A 22 -5.96 -10.06 14.19
N THR A 23 -5.81 -11.37 14.31
CA THR A 23 -6.61 -12.37 13.59
C THR A 23 -7.27 -13.32 14.56
N GLU A 24 -8.58 -13.56 14.39
CA GLU A 24 -9.36 -14.51 15.19
C GLU A 24 -10.44 -15.15 14.33
N THR A 25 -10.90 -16.34 14.72
CA THR A 25 -11.97 -17.03 13.99
C THR A 25 -13.33 -16.43 14.34
N LEU A 26 -14.16 -16.16 13.34
CA LEU A 26 -15.54 -15.70 13.57
C LEU A 26 -16.38 -16.83 14.16
N SER A 27 -17.22 -16.52 15.15
CA SER A 27 -18.12 -17.52 15.74
C SER A 27 -19.15 -18.04 14.73
N PRO A 28 -19.73 -19.23 14.96
CA PRO A 28 -20.80 -19.76 14.11
C PRO A 28 -22.01 -18.82 13.94
N SER A 29 -22.23 -17.87 14.86
CA SER A 29 -23.31 -16.87 14.78
C SER A 29 -23.21 -15.94 13.57
N PHE A 30 -22.02 -15.76 13.00
CA PHE A 30 -21.80 -14.93 11.81
C PHE A 30 -22.04 -15.69 10.50
N THR A 31 -22.20 -17.02 10.54
CA THR A 31 -22.33 -17.86 9.34
C THR A 31 -23.55 -17.43 8.50
N GLY A 32 -23.32 -17.13 7.23
CA GLY A 32 -24.35 -16.71 6.28
C GLY A 32 -24.73 -15.23 6.33
N MET A 33 -24.25 -14.46 7.31
CA MET A 33 -24.32 -12.99 7.30
C MET A 33 -23.44 -12.43 6.18
N THR A 34 -23.79 -11.27 5.64
CA THR A 34 -22.88 -10.53 4.75
C THR A 34 -21.80 -9.80 5.55
N PHE A 35 -20.64 -9.58 4.95
CA PHE A 35 -19.54 -8.86 5.60
C PHE A 35 -19.97 -7.50 6.20
N PRO A 36 -20.74 -6.62 5.51
CA PRO A 36 -21.22 -5.37 6.12
C PRO A 36 -22.09 -5.56 7.37
N GLN A 37 -22.94 -6.60 7.42
CA GLN A 37 -23.76 -6.91 8.60
C GLN A 37 -22.90 -7.39 9.78
N ALA A 38 -21.86 -8.18 9.50
CA ALA A 38 -20.92 -8.64 10.51
C ALA A 38 -20.03 -7.50 11.03
N SER A 39 -19.51 -6.63 10.16
CA SER A 39 -18.71 -5.47 10.58
C SER A 39 -19.53 -4.43 11.36
N GLU A 40 -20.82 -4.22 11.02
CA GLU A 40 -21.74 -3.44 11.87
C GLU A 40 -21.86 -4.05 13.28
N LEU A 41 -22.09 -5.37 13.38
CA LEU A 41 -22.23 -6.04 14.66
C LEU A 41 -20.93 -5.99 15.47
N CYS A 42 -19.79 -6.32 14.85
CA CYS A 42 -18.47 -6.23 15.47
C CYS A 42 -18.18 -4.83 15.99
N PHE A 43 -18.46 -3.77 15.21
CA PHE A 43 -18.21 -2.41 15.66
C PHE A 43 -19.17 -1.96 16.78
N THR A 44 -20.49 -2.14 16.58
CA THR A 44 -21.50 -1.61 17.52
C THR A 44 -21.60 -2.39 18.83
N LYS A 45 -21.52 -3.73 18.79
CA LYS A 45 -21.71 -4.63 19.93
C LYS A 45 -20.42 -5.17 20.53
N LEU A 46 -19.37 -5.36 19.73
CA LEU A 46 -18.09 -5.90 20.22
C LEU A 46 -17.00 -4.84 20.33
N LYS A 47 -17.19 -3.60 19.83
CA LYS A 47 -16.16 -2.55 19.70
C LYS A 47 -14.92 -3.02 18.93
N LEU A 48 -15.10 -3.91 17.95
CA LEU A 48 -14.04 -4.49 17.11
C LEU A 48 -14.17 -4.02 15.66
N LEU A 49 -13.10 -3.49 15.09
CA LEU A 49 -13.07 -3.05 13.69
C LEU A 49 -12.63 -4.18 12.76
N LEU A 50 -13.61 -4.92 12.21
CA LEU A 50 -13.39 -6.01 11.25
C LEU A 50 -13.05 -5.46 9.85
N LEU A 51 -11.77 -5.51 9.46
CA LEU A 51 -11.24 -4.98 8.19
C LEU A 51 -11.42 -5.93 6.99
N ALA A 52 -11.14 -7.21 7.22
CA ALA A 52 -11.00 -8.21 6.17
C ALA A 52 -11.39 -9.60 6.65
N ILE A 53 -11.66 -10.50 5.72
CA ILE A 53 -11.91 -11.93 5.98
C ILE A 53 -11.09 -12.83 5.06
N GLU A 54 -10.74 -14.00 5.55
CA GLU A 54 -10.22 -15.11 4.76
C GLU A 54 -11.38 -15.75 3.96
N ILE A 55 -11.29 -15.75 2.63
CA ILE A 55 -12.19 -16.50 1.75
C ILE A 55 -11.42 -17.71 1.20
N LYS A 56 -11.90 -18.91 1.54
CA LYS A 56 -11.36 -20.18 1.04
C LYS A 56 -11.92 -20.47 -0.35
N GLY A 57 -11.06 -20.80 -1.31
CA GLY A 57 -11.46 -21.22 -2.66
C GLY A 57 -12.19 -22.56 -2.67
N GLU A 58 -12.83 -22.90 -3.79
CA GLU A 58 -13.71 -24.09 -3.89
C GLU A 58 -12.96 -25.42 -3.68
N ASP A 59 -11.68 -25.49 -4.09
CA ASP A 59 -10.80 -26.64 -3.85
C ASP A 59 -10.17 -26.66 -2.44
N GLY A 60 -10.36 -25.62 -1.62
CA GLY A 60 -9.84 -25.50 -0.25
C GLY A 60 -8.32 -25.33 -0.11
N VAL A 61 -7.56 -25.36 -1.22
CA VAL A 61 -6.09 -25.18 -1.23
C VAL A 61 -5.69 -23.71 -1.12
N ASP A 62 -6.38 -22.82 -1.84
CA ASP A 62 -6.07 -21.39 -1.88
C ASP A 62 -7.00 -20.57 -0.95
N SER A 63 -6.42 -19.94 0.07
CA SER A 63 -7.09 -18.93 0.91
C SER A 63 -6.76 -17.52 0.44
N LYS A 64 -7.77 -16.75 0.04
CA LYS A 64 -7.65 -15.36 -0.42
C LYS A 64 -8.15 -14.38 0.64
N ILE A 65 -7.23 -13.62 1.24
CA ILE A 65 -7.58 -12.51 2.13
C ILE A 65 -8.32 -11.44 1.32
N SER A 66 -9.52 -11.08 1.76
CA SER A 66 -10.42 -10.16 1.06
C SER A 66 -10.78 -8.99 1.97
N ILE A 67 -10.38 -7.77 1.58
CA ILE A 67 -10.52 -6.53 2.36
C ILE A 67 -11.85 -5.84 2.02
N ASN A 68 -12.69 -5.58 3.03
CA ASN A 68 -14.04 -5.04 2.90
C ASN A 68 -14.88 -5.61 1.70
N PRO A 69 -15.09 -6.93 1.62
CA PRO A 69 -15.80 -7.57 0.50
C PRO A 69 -17.31 -7.36 0.57
N ARG A 70 -17.82 -6.34 -0.14
CA ARG A 70 -19.23 -5.89 -0.11
C ARG A 70 -20.31 -6.99 -0.23
N GLY A 71 -20.07 -8.01 -1.04
CA GLY A 71 -21.06 -9.08 -1.32
C GLY A 71 -20.77 -10.44 -0.67
N ALA A 72 -19.63 -10.61 0.00
CA ALA A 72 -19.25 -11.90 0.56
C ALA A 72 -20.12 -12.27 1.77
N LYS A 73 -20.53 -13.55 1.83
CA LYS A 73 -21.11 -14.16 3.03
C LYS A 73 -20.02 -14.85 3.84
N ILE A 74 -20.10 -14.74 5.15
CA ILE A 74 -19.16 -15.40 6.06
C ILE A 74 -19.48 -16.91 6.11
N ALA A 75 -18.46 -17.73 5.92
CA ALA A 75 -18.54 -19.17 6.05
C ALA A 75 -18.27 -19.62 7.49
N ALA A 76 -18.58 -20.86 7.82
CA ALA A 76 -18.15 -21.45 9.08
C ALA A 76 -16.62 -21.52 9.12
N ASN A 77 -16.01 -21.18 10.26
CA ASN A 77 -14.56 -21.15 10.46
C ASN A 77 -13.81 -20.23 9.45
N THR A 78 -14.40 -19.08 9.10
CA THR A 78 -13.71 -17.95 8.47
C THR A 78 -12.85 -17.22 9.50
N GLN A 79 -11.56 -16.98 9.18
CA GLN A 79 -10.72 -16.06 9.94
C GLN A 79 -11.06 -14.60 9.59
N GLY A 80 -11.29 -13.78 10.62
CA GLY A 80 -11.46 -12.34 10.52
C GLY A 80 -10.19 -11.59 10.94
N PHE A 81 -9.95 -10.45 10.29
CA PHE A 81 -8.83 -9.54 10.60
C PHE A 81 -9.38 -8.28 11.24
N PHE A 82 -8.91 -7.97 12.44
CA PHE A 82 -9.47 -6.94 13.32
C PHE A 82 -8.42 -5.90 13.71
N ILE A 83 -8.88 -4.66 13.95
CA ILE A 83 -8.16 -3.70 14.80
C ILE A 83 -8.88 -3.63 16.17
N ALA A 84 -8.09 -3.70 17.26
CA ALA A 84 -8.55 -3.63 18.65
C ALA A 84 -7.41 -3.19 19.59
N GLN A 85 -7.69 -2.90 20.86
CA GLN A 85 -6.64 -2.52 21.84
C GLN A 85 -5.98 -3.72 22.53
N SER A 86 -6.57 -4.93 22.43
CA SER A 86 -5.95 -6.14 22.96
C SER A 86 -6.42 -7.43 22.30
N ALA A 87 -5.59 -8.47 22.33
CA ALA A 87 -5.95 -9.80 21.85
C ALA A 87 -7.13 -10.44 22.63
N ASP A 88 -7.37 -10.03 23.89
CA ASP A 88 -8.50 -10.54 24.69
C ASP A 88 -9.85 -9.90 24.29
N GLU A 89 -9.84 -8.65 23.81
CA GLU A 89 -11.02 -8.03 23.19
C GLU A 89 -11.45 -8.78 21.93
N VAL A 90 -10.50 -9.23 21.11
CA VAL A 90 -10.79 -9.86 19.81
C VAL A 90 -11.44 -11.23 19.99
N LYS A 91 -11.11 -11.97 21.05
CA LYS A 91 -11.76 -13.25 21.42
C LYS A 91 -13.27 -13.13 21.64
N ARG A 92 -13.80 -11.93 21.86
CA ARG A 92 -15.26 -11.68 21.90
C ARG A 92 -15.93 -12.03 20.58
N ALA A 93 -15.26 -11.90 19.43
CA ALA A 93 -15.77 -12.31 18.12
C ALA A 93 -15.94 -13.83 17.99
N TRP A 94 -15.09 -14.62 18.65
CA TRP A 94 -15.21 -16.08 18.72
C TRP A 94 -16.26 -16.53 19.75
N PHE A 95 -16.38 -15.85 20.88
CA PHE A 95 -17.37 -16.17 21.92
C PHE A 95 -18.77 -15.58 21.67
N TYR A 96 -18.97 -14.74 20.65
CA TYR A 96 -20.26 -14.14 20.38
C TYR A 96 -21.32 -15.18 19.97
N CYS A 97 -22.34 -15.37 20.79
CA CYS A 97 -23.49 -16.23 20.51
C CYS A 97 -24.76 -15.39 20.54
N LYS A 98 -25.50 -15.36 19.42
CA LYS A 98 -26.71 -14.53 19.30
C LYS A 98 -27.71 -14.79 20.44
N HIS A 99 -28.14 -16.04 20.62
CA HIS A 99 -29.06 -16.45 21.69
C HIS A 99 -28.57 -16.16 23.12
N CYS A 100 -27.24 -16.19 23.34
CA CYS A 100 -26.65 -16.02 24.66
C CYS A 100 -26.28 -14.53 24.95
N HIS A 101 -26.08 -13.66 23.95
CA HIS A 101 -25.53 -12.29 24.11
C HIS A 101 -26.21 -11.15 23.31
N GLU A 102 -27.30 -11.37 22.54
CA GLU A 102 -27.90 -10.32 21.68
C GLU A 102 -28.37 -9.08 22.46
N ASP A 103 -28.97 -9.25 23.65
CA ASP A 103 -29.43 -8.14 24.51
C ASP A 103 -28.33 -7.49 25.34
N SER A 104 -27.11 -8.04 25.37
CA SER A 104 -25.99 -7.49 26.14
C SER A 104 -25.64 -6.08 25.65
N LYS A 105 -25.49 -5.14 26.59
CA LYS A 105 -24.98 -3.78 26.34
C LYS A 105 -23.50 -3.66 26.68
N ASP A 106 -23.09 -4.29 27.77
CA ASP A 106 -21.71 -4.27 28.23
C ASP A 106 -20.88 -5.35 27.52
N GLU A 107 -19.93 -4.91 26.70
CA GLU A 107 -19.01 -5.75 25.92
C GLU A 107 -18.18 -6.72 26.76
N THR A 108 -17.94 -6.39 28.03
CA THR A 108 -17.12 -7.16 28.98
C THR A 108 -17.82 -8.42 29.50
N LEU A 109 -19.14 -8.55 29.26
CA LEU A 109 -19.93 -9.73 29.60
C LEU A 109 -19.86 -10.82 28.52
N ILE A 110 -19.36 -10.49 27.31
CA ILE A 110 -19.29 -11.39 26.16
C ILE A 110 -18.15 -12.39 26.36
N LYS A 111 -18.47 -13.52 27.00
CA LYS A 111 -17.53 -14.59 27.39
C LYS A 111 -18.01 -15.94 26.86
N LYS A 112 -17.19 -16.99 26.99
CA LYS A 112 -17.54 -18.34 26.53
C LYS A 112 -18.89 -18.81 27.11
N CYS A 113 -19.90 -18.86 26.26
CA CYS A 113 -21.26 -19.25 26.63
C CYS A 113 -21.39 -20.77 26.88
N LYS A 114 -22.41 -21.16 27.66
CA LYS A 114 -22.82 -22.57 27.84
C LYS A 114 -23.76 -23.08 26.73
N CYS A 115 -24.17 -22.21 25.80
CA CYS A 115 -24.81 -22.60 24.55
C CYS A 115 -23.94 -23.70 23.88
N LYS A 116 -24.40 -24.97 23.79
CA LYS A 116 -23.71 -26.05 23.06
C LYS A 116 -23.49 -25.61 21.59
N ASN A 117 -22.47 -26.16 20.92
CA ASN A 117 -22.17 -25.87 19.51
C ASN A 117 -23.47 -25.74 18.70
N CYS A 118 -23.69 -24.55 18.14
CA CYS A 118 -24.93 -24.22 17.44
C CYS A 118 -24.93 -24.82 16.03
N GLU A 119 -24.97 -26.15 15.97
CA GLU A 119 -25.18 -26.89 14.74
C GLU A 119 -26.55 -26.55 14.14
N PHE A 120 -26.55 -26.26 12.85
CA PHE A 120 -27.70 -25.71 12.14
C PHE A 120 -28.81 -26.76 11.98
N HIS A 121 -30.03 -26.42 12.38
CA HIS A 121 -31.24 -27.06 11.86
C HIS A 121 -32.34 -26.02 11.62
N PRO A 122 -32.60 -25.61 10.36
CA PRO A 122 -33.79 -24.84 10.04
C PRO A 122 -35.04 -25.72 10.12
N ASN A 123 -36.17 -25.09 10.48
CA ASN A 123 -37.52 -25.66 10.45
C ASN A 123 -37.79 -26.86 11.39
N ASN A 124 -38.05 -26.57 12.68
CA ASN A 124 -39.34 -26.96 13.29
C ASN A 124 -39.58 -26.30 14.65
N LEU A 125 -40.53 -25.37 14.70
CA LEU A 125 -41.01 -24.77 15.94
C LEU A 125 -42.03 -25.72 16.59
N HIS A 126 -41.59 -26.61 17.51
CA HIS A 126 -42.45 -27.09 18.63
C HIS A 126 -41.80 -28.03 19.67
N HIS A 127 -40.66 -28.69 19.40
CA HIS A 127 -40.24 -29.87 20.17
C HIS A 127 -38.98 -29.70 21.07
N CYS A 128 -38.77 -28.52 21.64
CA CYS A 128 -37.61 -28.19 22.48
C CYS A 128 -37.96 -27.92 23.96
N LEU A 129 -38.89 -28.70 24.55
CA LEU A 129 -39.37 -28.51 25.93
C LEU A 129 -39.35 -29.78 26.81
N LEU A 130 -38.90 -30.92 26.30
CA LEU A 130 -38.90 -32.20 27.02
C LEU A 130 -37.62 -33.01 26.78
N ARG A 131 -36.49 -32.57 27.38
CA ARG A 131 -35.31 -33.39 27.74
C ARG A 131 -34.24 -32.61 28.54
N CYS A 132 -34.64 -32.01 29.66
CA CYS A 132 -33.72 -31.44 30.67
C CYS A 132 -34.25 -31.67 32.09
N TRP A 133 -34.41 -32.94 32.48
CA TRP A 133 -34.34 -33.48 33.84
C TRP A 133 -33.85 -34.93 33.71
N ASP A 134 -33.42 -35.52 34.83
CA ASP A 134 -32.81 -36.85 34.96
C ASP A 134 -31.45 -37.00 34.25
N ASP A 135 -30.37 -36.59 34.94
CA ASP A 135 -29.34 -37.51 35.45
C ASP A 135 -28.27 -36.71 36.24
N ASP A 136 -28.36 -36.77 37.57
CA ASP A 136 -27.30 -36.44 38.53
C ASP A 136 -26.83 -37.76 39.21
N ASP A 137 -25.72 -37.72 39.96
CA ASP A 137 -25.11 -38.83 40.70
C ASP A 137 -24.48 -39.99 39.90
N ALA A 138 -23.33 -39.70 39.29
CA ALA A 138 -22.23 -40.68 39.15
C ALA A 138 -20.92 -40.05 39.67
N VAL A 139 -20.20 -40.75 40.56
CA VAL A 139 -19.25 -40.14 41.52
C VAL A 139 -17.91 -40.88 41.58
N TRP A 140 -16.80 -40.11 41.44
CA TRP A 140 -15.37 -40.52 41.36
C TRP A 140 -15.05 -41.46 40.17
N HIS A 141 -14.04 -41.19 39.34
CA HIS A 141 -12.63 -41.02 39.75
C HIS A 141 -11.81 -40.05 38.88
N ASP A 142 -10.62 -39.71 39.38
CA ASP A 142 -9.55 -38.99 38.68
C ASP A 142 -8.74 -39.95 37.79
N ASP A 143 -8.73 -39.70 36.47
CA ASP A 143 -7.90 -40.42 35.49
C ASP A 143 -6.98 -39.44 34.75
N HIS A 144 -5.76 -39.28 35.29
CA HIS A 144 -4.67 -38.57 34.62
C HIS A 144 -4.22 -39.32 33.36
N HIS A 145 -4.27 -38.68 32.20
CA HIS A 145 -3.50 -39.08 31.02
C HIS A 145 -2.49 -37.98 30.62
N PRO A 146 -1.33 -38.37 30.08
CA PRO A 146 -0.06 -37.75 30.49
C PRO A 146 0.27 -36.43 29.77
N PRO A 147 1.13 -35.58 30.38
CA PRO A 147 1.73 -34.46 29.68
C PRO A 147 2.56 -34.95 28.48
N PRO A 148 2.65 -34.18 27.39
CA PRO A 148 3.37 -34.57 26.20
C PRO A 148 4.87 -34.73 26.49
N THR A 149 5.44 -35.87 26.07
CA THR A 149 6.84 -36.24 26.33
C THR A 149 7.84 -35.42 25.52
N PHE A 150 8.08 -34.18 25.93
CA PHE A 150 9.12 -33.34 25.33
C PHE A 150 10.50 -33.73 25.88
N THR A 151 11.22 -34.62 25.18
CA THR A 151 12.63 -34.90 25.48
C THR A 151 13.49 -33.70 25.06
N PRO A 152 14.13 -32.96 26.00
CA PRO A 152 14.97 -31.83 25.63
C PRO A 152 16.29 -32.33 25.00
N PRO A 153 16.82 -31.65 23.98
CA PRO A 153 18.19 -31.90 23.53
C PRO A 153 19.19 -31.50 24.63
N GLU A 154 20.23 -32.31 24.84
CA GLU A 154 21.21 -32.06 25.91
C GLU A 154 22.04 -30.80 25.64
N LEU A 155 21.99 -29.82 26.56
CA LEU A 155 22.92 -28.70 26.59
C LEU A 155 24.25 -29.14 27.23
N PRO A 156 25.39 -29.08 26.52
CA PRO A 156 26.70 -29.36 27.11
C PRO A 156 27.05 -28.36 28.21
N LYS A 157 27.79 -28.82 29.22
CA LYS A 157 27.88 -28.17 30.54
C LYS A 157 28.70 -26.87 30.52
N LYS A 158 28.14 -25.85 31.20
CA LYS A 158 28.72 -24.58 31.68
C LYS A 158 30.24 -24.39 31.49
N VAL A 159 30.62 -23.39 30.71
CA VAL A 159 31.95 -22.73 30.81
C VAL A 159 31.80 -21.46 31.64
N HIS A 160 32.67 -21.26 32.64
CA HIS A 160 32.68 -20.03 33.43
C HIS A 160 33.31 -18.86 32.65
N VAL A 161 32.48 -17.89 32.24
CA VAL A 161 32.98 -16.59 31.78
C VAL A 161 33.40 -15.76 32.99
N ARG A 162 34.71 -15.59 33.20
CA ARG A 162 35.24 -14.62 34.16
C ARG A 162 35.08 -13.21 33.59
N VAL A 163 34.44 -12.32 34.34
CA VAL A 163 34.53 -10.87 34.07
C VAL A 163 35.97 -10.43 34.32
N LEU A 164 36.61 -9.89 33.29
CA LEU A 164 37.94 -9.28 33.37
C LEU A 164 37.97 -8.05 32.47
N ARG A 165 37.98 -6.87 33.09
CA ARG A 165 38.48 -5.64 32.46
C ARG A 165 39.88 -5.89 31.89
N ASN A 166 40.23 -5.26 30.77
CA ASN A 166 41.63 -5.01 30.51
C ASN A 166 41.87 -3.70 29.75
N HIS A 167 42.90 -2.98 30.17
CA HIS A 167 43.45 -1.84 29.43
C HIS A 167 44.42 -2.33 28.33
N ARG A 168 44.70 -1.44 27.36
CA ARG A 168 45.92 -1.30 26.54
C ARG A 168 46.97 -2.43 26.63
N SER A 169 47.41 -2.93 25.47
CA SER A 169 48.78 -2.77 24.92
C SER A 169 49.10 -3.78 23.80
N THR A 170 49.79 -3.31 22.76
CA THR A 170 50.52 -4.10 21.74
C THR A 170 52.00 -4.28 22.17
N PRO A 171 52.88 -4.98 21.42
CA PRO A 171 52.74 -6.08 20.42
C PRO A 171 53.61 -7.32 20.77
N THR A 172 53.67 -8.37 19.91
CA THR A 172 54.93 -8.98 19.34
C THR A 172 54.76 -10.34 18.58
N THR A 173 55.20 -10.37 17.32
CA THR A 173 55.98 -11.42 16.58
C THR A 173 55.68 -12.95 16.58
N LEU A 174 55.41 -13.46 15.35
CA LEU A 174 56.13 -14.55 14.61
C LEU A 174 55.76 -16.07 14.67
N VAL A 175 55.92 -16.68 13.47
CA VAL A 175 56.18 -18.08 13.00
C VAL A 175 55.17 -19.26 13.11
N ASN A 176 54.69 -19.70 11.92
CA ASN A 176 54.53 -21.07 11.36
C ASN A 176 54.23 -22.28 12.29
N SER A 177 53.27 -23.16 11.97
CA SER A 177 53.46 -24.21 10.93
C SER A 177 52.19 -25.00 10.50
N THR A 178 52.10 -25.29 9.19
CA THR A 178 51.45 -26.42 8.48
C THR A 178 50.38 -27.31 9.17
N LYS A 179 49.18 -27.42 8.55
CA LYS A 179 48.79 -28.64 7.78
C LYS A 179 47.52 -28.50 6.91
N GLN A 180 47.71 -28.97 5.67
CA GLN A 180 46.84 -29.23 4.52
C GLN A 180 45.33 -29.54 4.74
N VAL A 181 44.53 -29.12 3.73
CA VAL A 181 43.13 -29.53 3.48
C VAL A 181 43.08 -30.43 2.24
N ASN A 182 42.29 -31.51 2.28
CA ASN A 182 42.10 -32.42 1.13
C ASN A 182 41.11 -31.84 0.10
N LYS A 183 41.46 -31.91 -1.19
CA LYS A 183 40.55 -31.79 -2.33
C LYS A 183 40.70 -33.02 -3.22
N VAL A 184 39.59 -33.60 -3.67
CA VAL A 184 39.59 -34.77 -4.57
C VAL A 184 38.81 -34.44 -5.85
N LYS A 185 39.44 -34.68 -6.99
CA LYS A 185 38.80 -34.85 -8.31
C LYS A 185 38.87 -36.34 -8.68
N PRO A 186 37.97 -36.82 -9.55
CA PRO A 186 38.34 -37.80 -10.58
C PRO A 186 38.52 -37.14 -11.96
N ASN A 187 39.07 -37.89 -12.91
CA ASN A 187 39.33 -37.45 -14.28
C ASN A 187 38.78 -38.45 -15.30
N VAL A 188 38.63 -38.02 -16.56
CA VAL A 188 38.12 -38.82 -17.68
C VAL A 188 39.13 -39.87 -18.13
N ASN A 189 38.65 -40.98 -18.71
CA ASN A 189 39.46 -41.82 -19.60
C ASN A 189 38.67 -42.27 -20.85
N ARG A 190 39.38 -42.74 -21.89
CA ARG A 190 38.96 -42.63 -23.31
C ARG A 190 39.09 -43.94 -24.10
N ALA A 191 38.24 -44.13 -25.11
CA ALA A 191 38.46 -45.02 -26.25
C ALA A 191 37.85 -44.40 -27.54
N THR A 192 38.45 -44.67 -28.70
CA THR A 192 37.96 -44.26 -30.04
C THR A 192 37.71 -45.51 -30.93
N PRO A 193 37.29 -45.33 -32.21
CA PRO A 193 38.30 -45.33 -33.27
C PRO A 193 38.15 -44.22 -34.34
N ASP A 194 39.15 -44.14 -35.23
CA ASP A 194 39.53 -43.02 -36.13
C ASP A 194 39.72 -43.53 -37.58
N ASN A 195 39.74 -42.77 -38.70
CA ASN A 195 39.61 -41.32 -39.03
C ASN A 195 38.70 -41.24 -40.32
N LEU A 196 38.70 -40.35 -41.33
CA LEU A 196 39.47 -39.20 -41.87
C LEU A 196 38.54 -37.92 -41.89
N GLY A 197 38.77 -36.74 -42.48
CA GLY A 197 39.69 -36.18 -43.52
C GLY A 197 39.03 -36.15 -44.93
N SER A 198 39.13 -35.12 -45.79
CA SER A 198 39.98 -33.89 -45.79
C SER A 198 39.36 -32.73 -46.65
N PRO A 199 39.86 -31.46 -46.60
CA PRO A 199 39.11 -30.26 -47.03
C PRO A 199 39.68 -29.45 -48.24
N ASN A 200 38.87 -28.56 -48.86
CA ASN A 200 39.19 -27.12 -49.10
C ASN A 200 38.16 -26.33 -49.98
N GLN A 201 38.21 -24.99 -49.87
CA GLN A 201 37.57 -23.94 -50.71
C GLN A 201 38.56 -23.42 -51.81
N PRO A 202 38.26 -22.41 -52.66
CA PRO A 202 36.98 -21.76 -53.07
C PRO A 202 36.80 -21.63 -54.62
N GLY A 203 35.69 -21.05 -55.14
CA GLY A 203 35.67 -20.55 -56.53
C GLY A 203 34.32 -20.20 -57.22
N TYR A 204 34.09 -18.89 -57.46
CA TYR A 204 33.31 -18.20 -58.51
C TYR A 204 32.28 -18.88 -59.46
N ASN A 205 31.20 -18.10 -59.70
CA ASN A 205 30.51 -17.81 -60.99
C ASN A 205 29.33 -18.67 -61.56
N ARG A 206 28.15 -18.00 -61.62
CA ARG A 206 27.19 -17.92 -62.79
C ARG A 206 26.41 -19.20 -63.21
N PRO A 207 25.45 -19.15 -64.19
CA PRO A 207 24.55 -18.05 -64.64
C PRO A 207 23.09 -18.45 -65.04
N THR A 208 22.18 -17.45 -65.18
CA THR A 208 21.09 -17.34 -66.22
C THR A 208 19.91 -18.36 -66.30
N SER A 209 18.70 -18.05 -66.80
CA SER A 209 17.99 -16.78 -67.13
C SER A 209 16.54 -16.99 -67.62
N ARG A 210 15.76 -15.88 -67.75
CA ARG A 210 14.67 -15.62 -68.74
C ARG A 210 13.29 -16.29 -68.48
N ASN A 211 12.14 -15.69 -68.82
CA ASN A 211 11.85 -14.30 -69.25
C ASN A 211 10.40 -13.86 -68.91
N SER A 212 10.09 -12.57 -69.09
CA SER A 212 8.86 -11.87 -68.69
C SER A 212 7.61 -12.08 -69.59
N GLY A 213 6.43 -12.00 -68.96
CA GLY A 213 5.37 -11.01 -69.32
C GLY A 213 4.18 -11.47 -70.18
N GLY A 214 2.96 -10.98 -69.83
CA GLY A 214 1.78 -10.96 -70.70
C GLY A 214 0.42 -11.09 -69.98
N ASN A 215 -0.51 -10.16 -70.22
CA ASN A 215 -1.93 -10.30 -69.89
C ASN A 215 -2.64 -11.14 -70.96
N ASN A 216 -3.65 -11.97 -70.60
CA ASN A 216 -5.05 -11.72 -70.98
C ASN A 216 -6.07 -12.63 -70.27
N MET A 217 -7.37 -12.30 -70.43
CA MET A 217 -8.55 -13.15 -70.15
C MET A 217 -8.52 -14.45 -70.99
N ASN A 218 -9.16 -15.58 -70.66
CA ASN A 218 -10.61 -15.71 -70.50
C ASN A 218 -11.08 -17.14 -70.07
N ASN A 219 -12.19 -17.18 -69.32
CA ASN A 219 -13.21 -18.24 -69.11
C ASN A 219 -12.90 -19.76 -68.89
N ASN A 220 -13.43 -20.22 -67.75
CA ASN A 220 -14.15 -21.49 -67.50
C ASN A 220 -13.40 -22.85 -67.39
N GLY A 221 -13.80 -23.64 -66.39
CA GLY A 221 -13.25 -24.97 -66.06
C GLY A 221 -12.88 -25.11 -64.57
N GLY A 222 -13.87 -25.12 -63.67
CA GLY A 222 -13.62 -25.08 -62.22
C GLY A 222 -13.44 -26.45 -61.54
N ILE A 223 -12.67 -26.47 -60.44
CA ILE A 223 -12.84 -27.36 -59.27
C ILE A 223 -12.05 -26.77 -58.08
N GLN A 224 -12.68 -26.79 -56.89
CA GLN A 224 -12.13 -26.62 -55.53
C GLN A 224 -11.57 -25.26 -55.02
N VAL A 225 -12.04 -24.92 -53.80
CA VAL A 225 -11.49 -24.01 -52.77
C VAL A 225 -11.30 -22.51 -53.10
N GLY A 226 -12.37 -21.72 -52.92
CA GLY A 226 -12.25 -20.45 -52.17
C GLY A 226 -12.43 -20.78 -50.67
N ILE A 227 -11.61 -20.31 -49.73
CA ILE A 227 -11.25 -18.91 -49.42
C ILE A 227 -12.50 -18.10 -49.02
N ALA A 228 -12.64 -17.89 -47.70
CA ALA A 228 -13.63 -17.01 -47.10
C ALA A 228 -12.92 -15.78 -46.49
N ASP A 229 -12.43 -14.88 -47.36
CA ASP A 229 -11.67 -13.68 -46.95
C ASP A 229 -12.57 -12.49 -46.52
N ASP A 230 -13.89 -12.60 -46.69
CA ASP A 230 -14.86 -11.53 -46.39
C ASP A 230 -15.33 -11.47 -44.92
N GLN A 231 -14.55 -12.01 -43.97
CA GLN A 231 -14.77 -11.82 -42.52
C GLN A 231 -13.58 -11.18 -41.78
N ALA A 232 -12.50 -10.81 -42.49
CA ALA A 232 -11.27 -10.29 -41.90
C ALA A 232 -11.20 -8.75 -41.79
N LYS A 233 -12.34 -8.03 -41.85
CA LYS A 233 -12.37 -6.55 -41.92
C LYS A 233 -13.28 -5.79 -40.94
N ASP A 234 -14.07 -6.48 -40.13
CA ASP A 234 -14.89 -5.87 -39.06
C ASP A 234 -14.38 -6.22 -37.64
N PHE A 235 -13.07 -6.51 -37.51
CA PHE A 235 -12.40 -6.51 -36.21
C PHE A 235 -11.82 -5.12 -35.92
N ASP A 236 -12.49 -4.36 -35.04
CA ASP A 236 -12.04 -3.06 -34.54
C ASP A 236 -10.64 -3.16 -33.90
N PHE A 237 -9.59 -2.88 -34.68
CA PHE A 237 -8.20 -2.90 -34.19
C PHE A 237 -7.95 -1.86 -33.08
N GLU A 238 -8.81 -0.84 -32.97
CA GLU A 238 -8.83 0.16 -31.91
C GLU A 238 -9.27 -0.40 -30.53
N LYS A 239 -9.88 -1.59 -30.47
CA LYS A 239 -10.33 -2.21 -29.21
C LYS A 239 -9.30 -3.13 -28.55
N THR A 240 -8.22 -3.51 -29.24
CA THR A 240 -7.20 -4.46 -28.74
C THR A 240 -5.95 -3.81 -28.14
N GLU A 241 -6.04 -2.57 -27.67
CA GLU A 241 -5.00 -1.93 -26.86
C GLU A 241 -4.84 -2.66 -25.50
N MET A 242 -3.64 -3.14 -25.20
CA MET A 242 -3.28 -3.61 -23.85
C MET A 242 -3.20 -2.42 -22.89
N LYS A 243 -4.15 -2.33 -21.95
CA LYS A 243 -4.25 -1.22 -20.95
C LYS A 243 -3.91 -1.65 -19.52
N TYR A 244 -3.80 -2.95 -19.28
CA TYR A 244 -3.49 -3.54 -17.99
C TYR A 244 -2.34 -4.55 -18.12
N ASP A 245 -1.72 -4.91 -17.01
CA ASP A 245 -0.75 -5.99 -16.96
C ASP A 245 -1.43 -7.37 -17.15
N SER A 246 -0.63 -8.44 -17.29
CA SER A 246 -1.14 -9.80 -17.48
C SER A 246 -2.07 -10.32 -16.38
N THR A 247 -1.97 -9.80 -15.14
CA THR A 247 -2.84 -10.19 -14.01
C THR A 247 -4.11 -9.32 -13.88
N GLY A 248 -4.17 -8.19 -14.58
CA GLY A 248 -5.25 -7.19 -14.48
C GLY A 248 -5.20 -6.32 -13.21
N MET A 249 -4.09 -6.33 -12.46
CA MET A 249 -3.95 -5.66 -11.16
C MET A 249 -3.41 -4.23 -11.25
N PHE A 250 -2.75 -3.87 -12.36
CA PHE A 250 -2.11 -2.57 -12.59
C PHE A 250 -2.35 -2.04 -14.01
N HIS A 251 -2.37 -0.71 -14.15
CA HIS A 251 -2.38 -0.03 -15.46
C HIS A 251 -1.01 -0.19 -16.14
N TRP A 252 -1.04 -0.59 -17.41
CA TRP A 252 0.14 -0.87 -18.22
C TRP A 252 0.15 0.00 -19.48
N GLY A 253 1.35 0.26 -19.98
CA GLY A 253 1.55 0.84 -21.30
C GLY A 253 2.80 0.29 -22.00
N PRO A 254 2.95 0.56 -23.31
CA PRO A 254 4.16 0.25 -24.04
C PRO A 254 5.38 0.91 -23.39
N ALA A 255 6.55 0.30 -23.52
CA ALA A 255 7.78 0.82 -22.93
C ALA A 255 8.15 2.17 -23.55
N ARG A 256 8.04 3.25 -22.76
CA ARG A 256 8.40 4.62 -23.19
C ARG A 256 9.90 4.87 -23.02
N ASN A 257 10.49 5.66 -23.92
CA ASN A 257 11.89 6.06 -23.76
C ASN A 257 12.03 7.09 -22.64
N LEU A 258 13.16 7.08 -21.93
CA LEU A 258 13.42 8.05 -20.86
C LEU A 258 13.41 9.48 -21.40
N GLU A 259 14.05 9.70 -22.55
CA GLU A 259 14.22 11.01 -23.18
C GLU A 259 12.88 11.62 -23.65
N GLU A 260 11.84 10.81 -23.86
CA GLU A 260 10.46 11.28 -24.14
C GLU A 260 9.71 11.72 -22.87
N CYS A 261 10.21 11.33 -21.70
CA CYS A 261 9.61 11.58 -20.39
C CYS A 261 10.37 12.65 -19.59
N ILE A 262 11.57 13.03 -20.03
CA ILE A 262 12.31 14.17 -19.48
C ILE A 262 11.60 15.46 -19.90
N LEU A 263 11.42 16.37 -18.93
CA LEU A 263 10.92 17.73 -19.13
C LEU A 263 12.02 18.73 -18.79
N ASP A 264 12.22 19.72 -19.66
CA ASP A 264 12.93 20.95 -19.30
C ASP A 264 12.09 21.77 -18.31
N ARG A 265 12.73 22.63 -17.51
CA ARG A 265 12.06 23.58 -16.60
C ARG A 265 10.95 24.39 -17.29
N ASN A 266 11.18 24.83 -18.53
CA ASN A 266 10.19 25.59 -19.31
C ASN A 266 9.04 24.71 -19.81
N GLN A 267 9.29 23.43 -20.12
CA GLN A 267 8.26 22.48 -20.53
C GLN A 267 7.38 22.10 -19.34
N ALA A 268 7.99 21.85 -18.18
CA ALA A 268 7.30 21.61 -16.91
C ALA A 268 6.36 22.78 -16.55
N ALA A 269 6.83 24.03 -16.69
CA ALA A 269 6.03 25.22 -16.44
C ALA A 269 4.88 25.43 -17.47
N MET A 270 5.02 24.91 -18.70
CA MET A 270 3.93 24.92 -19.69
C MET A 270 2.91 23.79 -19.48
N THR A 271 3.32 22.65 -18.89
CA THR A 271 2.39 21.60 -18.48
C THR A 271 1.69 22.00 -17.18
N VAL A 272 0.42 22.39 -17.27
CA VAL A 272 -0.41 22.77 -16.11
C VAL A 272 -0.72 21.53 -15.26
N LEU A 273 0.16 21.24 -14.30
CA LEU A 273 0.10 20.10 -13.40
C LEU A 273 -0.68 20.47 -12.12
N ASN A 274 -1.77 19.76 -11.84
CA ASN A 274 -2.62 19.93 -10.65
C ASN A 274 -3.09 18.54 -10.18
N GLY A 275 -3.19 18.31 -8.86
CA GLY A 275 -3.54 16.99 -8.30
C GLY A 275 -2.49 15.91 -8.60
N HIS A 276 -1.22 16.30 -8.67
CA HIS A 276 -0.11 15.45 -9.08
C HIS A 276 0.81 15.11 -7.88
N VAL A 277 1.64 14.09 -8.01
CA VAL A 277 2.63 13.71 -6.98
C VAL A 277 4.02 14.17 -7.44
N VAL A 278 4.72 14.90 -6.58
CA VAL A 278 6.13 15.28 -6.77
C VAL A 278 6.99 14.30 -5.98
N VAL A 279 8.03 13.74 -6.60
CA VAL A 279 9.02 12.89 -5.94
C VAL A 279 10.37 13.59 -6.01
N CYS A 280 10.78 14.19 -4.89
CA CYS A 280 12.05 14.85 -4.69
C CYS A 280 13.11 13.79 -4.34
N LEU A 281 14.01 13.49 -5.28
CA LEU A 281 14.96 12.39 -5.18
C LEU A 281 16.40 12.90 -4.97
N PHE A 282 16.95 12.61 -3.80
CA PHE A 282 18.36 12.86 -3.49
C PHE A 282 19.21 11.64 -3.82
N ALA A 283 19.90 11.69 -4.96
CA ALA A 283 20.69 10.56 -5.43
C ALA A 283 21.85 11.01 -6.34
N ASP A 284 23.02 10.40 -6.13
CA ASP A 284 24.20 10.58 -6.97
C ASP A 284 24.29 9.42 -8.01
N PRO A 285 25.01 9.55 -9.14
CA PRO A 285 25.01 8.54 -10.20
C PRO A 285 25.46 7.13 -9.77
N ASP A 286 26.23 7.02 -8.70
CA ASP A 286 26.74 5.77 -8.12
C ASP A 286 25.95 5.26 -6.90
N SER A 287 24.96 6.01 -6.41
CA SER A 287 24.12 5.62 -5.25
C SER A 287 23.40 4.27 -5.48
N PRO A 288 23.05 3.51 -4.42
CA PRO A 288 22.20 2.32 -4.52
C PRO A 288 20.82 2.64 -5.10
N LEU A 289 20.15 1.63 -5.67
CA LEU A 289 18.80 1.75 -6.19
C LEU A 289 17.78 1.64 -5.05
N ILE A 290 16.86 2.61 -4.93
CA ILE A 290 15.71 2.54 -4.01
C ILE A 290 14.66 1.57 -4.58
N GLY A 291 14.48 1.56 -5.89
CA GLY A 291 13.40 0.85 -6.55
C GLY A 291 12.09 1.64 -6.49
N LEU A 292 12.09 2.85 -7.06
CA LEU A 292 10.95 3.78 -7.23
C LEU A 292 9.71 3.11 -7.84
N ARG A 293 9.88 1.99 -8.55
CA ARG A 293 8.80 1.11 -8.97
C ARG A 293 7.85 0.75 -7.81
N ASN A 294 8.36 0.53 -6.60
CA ASN A 294 7.56 0.19 -5.43
C ASN A 294 6.67 1.36 -4.96
N LEU A 295 7.08 2.61 -5.20
CA LEU A 295 6.27 3.82 -4.94
C LEU A 295 5.23 4.07 -6.05
N VAL A 296 5.62 3.89 -7.32
CA VAL A 296 4.73 4.22 -8.46
C VAL A 296 3.71 3.10 -8.75
N MET A 297 4.04 1.84 -8.46
CA MET A 297 3.15 0.70 -8.73
C MET A 297 1.79 0.77 -8.00
N PRO A 298 1.70 1.04 -6.68
CA PRO A 298 0.42 1.23 -6.00
C PRO A 298 -0.39 2.41 -6.56
N LEU A 299 0.29 3.51 -6.92
CA LEU A 299 -0.30 4.68 -7.57
C LEU A 299 -0.80 4.39 -9.01
N ARG A 300 -0.62 3.16 -9.51
CA ARG A 300 -1.08 2.66 -10.82
C ARG A 300 -1.92 1.40 -10.72
N ALA A 301 -2.47 1.08 -9.56
CA ALA A 301 -3.39 -0.05 -9.37
C ALA A 301 -4.68 0.09 -10.21
N SER A 302 -5.21 -1.04 -10.70
CA SER A 302 -6.32 -1.09 -11.67
C SER A 302 -7.71 -0.76 -11.11
N ASN A 303 -7.81 -0.58 -9.79
CA ASN A 303 -9.00 -0.09 -9.07
C ASN A 303 -9.23 1.43 -9.22
N PHE A 304 -8.26 2.18 -9.73
CA PHE A 304 -8.43 3.56 -10.18
C PHE A 304 -8.76 3.62 -11.68
N HIS A 305 -9.53 4.61 -12.11
CA HIS A 305 -9.74 4.90 -13.53
C HIS A 305 -8.55 5.68 -14.10
N TYR A 306 -8.29 5.54 -15.41
CA TYR A 306 -7.14 6.19 -16.05
C TYR A 306 -7.12 7.71 -15.88
N HIS A 307 -8.29 8.37 -15.79
CA HIS A 307 -8.37 9.80 -15.48
C HIS A 307 -8.03 10.12 -14.01
N GLU A 308 -8.46 9.29 -13.05
CA GLU A 308 -8.15 9.43 -11.61
C GLU A 308 -6.66 9.24 -11.28
N LEU A 309 -5.88 8.56 -12.15
CA LEU A 309 -4.44 8.35 -11.93
C LEU A 309 -3.68 9.68 -11.82
N LYS A 310 -3.16 9.99 -10.63
CA LYS A 310 -2.32 11.17 -10.36
C LYS A 310 -1.04 11.10 -11.18
N HIS A 311 -0.70 12.18 -11.90
CA HIS A 311 0.58 12.26 -12.62
C HIS A 311 1.74 12.26 -11.63
N VAL A 312 2.85 11.57 -11.95
CA VAL A 312 4.05 11.51 -11.10
C VAL A 312 5.19 12.26 -11.78
N VAL A 313 5.75 13.24 -11.08
CA VAL A 313 6.92 14.02 -11.53
C VAL A 313 8.09 13.72 -10.61
N ILE A 314 9.15 13.11 -11.15
CA ILE A 314 10.37 12.81 -10.41
C ILE A 314 11.36 13.96 -10.64
N VAL A 315 11.80 14.64 -9.58
CA VAL A 315 12.78 15.73 -9.62
C VAL A 315 14.10 15.20 -9.07
N GLY A 316 15.14 15.14 -9.89
CA GLY A 316 16.45 14.62 -9.48
C GLY A 316 17.41 14.38 -10.64
N SER A 317 18.50 13.65 -10.36
CA SER A 317 19.53 13.32 -11.35
C SER A 317 19.02 12.31 -12.39
N VAL A 318 19.03 12.71 -13.67
CA VAL A 318 18.66 11.85 -14.80
C VAL A 318 19.54 10.59 -14.88
N ASP A 319 20.82 10.67 -14.55
CA ASP A 319 21.73 9.52 -14.63
C ASP A 319 21.42 8.44 -13.59
N TYR A 320 20.94 8.83 -12.41
CA TYR A 320 20.40 7.88 -11.44
C TYR A 320 19.12 7.23 -12.00
N ILE A 321 18.17 8.06 -12.43
CA ILE A 321 16.83 7.62 -12.90
C ILE A 321 16.95 6.72 -14.14
N ARG A 322 17.94 6.95 -15.01
CA ARG A 322 18.24 6.12 -16.18
C ARG A 322 18.55 4.65 -15.84
N ARG A 323 19.10 4.38 -14.64
CA ARG A 323 19.35 3.01 -14.14
C ARG A 323 18.06 2.34 -13.65
N GLU A 324 17.15 3.08 -13.03
CA GLU A 324 15.84 2.56 -12.59
C GLU A 324 14.78 2.54 -13.69
N TRP A 325 14.92 3.32 -14.76
CA TRP A 325 13.87 3.53 -15.76
C TRP A 325 13.33 2.24 -16.39
N LYS A 326 14.17 1.20 -16.53
CA LYS A 326 13.75 -0.14 -17.00
C LYS A 326 12.59 -0.74 -16.17
N MET A 327 12.48 -0.38 -14.89
CA MET A 327 11.41 -0.80 -13.98
C MET A 327 10.16 0.12 -14.01
N LEU A 328 10.25 1.29 -14.66
CA LEU A 328 9.20 2.32 -14.71
C LEU A 328 8.61 2.54 -16.13
N GLN A 329 9.35 2.20 -17.18
CA GLN A 329 9.03 2.46 -18.60
C GLN A 329 7.62 2.02 -19.04
N ASN A 330 7.05 0.99 -18.40
CA ASN A 330 5.74 0.40 -18.71
C ASN A 330 4.58 1.01 -17.90
N LEU A 331 4.83 1.98 -17.02
CA LEU A 331 3.82 2.64 -16.21
C LEU A 331 3.42 4.00 -16.82
N PRO A 332 2.11 4.34 -16.90
CA PRO A 332 1.64 5.58 -17.53
C PRO A 332 1.81 6.81 -16.62
N LYS A 333 1.66 8.01 -17.19
CA LYS A 333 1.68 9.30 -16.47
C LYS A 333 2.89 9.49 -15.53
N ILE A 334 4.11 9.25 -16.06
CA ILE A 334 5.37 9.57 -15.38
C ILE A 334 6.14 10.57 -16.25
N SER A 335 6.67 11.61 -15.61
CA SER A 335 7.64 12.58 -16.15
C SER A 335 8.83 12.73 -15.21
N VAL A 336 9.95 13.20 -15.74
CA VAL A 336 11.21 13.41 -15.02
C VAL A 336 11.67 14.85 -15.26
N LEU A 337 11.90 15.64 -14.21
CA LEU A 337 12.55 16.95 -14.32
C LEU A 337 14.03 16.81 -13.97
N ASN A 338 14.90 17.12 -14.93
CA ASN A 338 16.34 17.14 -14.72
C ASN A 338 16.71 18.37 -13.87
N GLY A 339 16.98 18.16 -12.57
CA GLY A 339 17.21 19.25 -11.62
C GLY A 339 17.51 18.76 -10.21
N SER A 340 17.61 19.69 -9.27
CA SER A 340 17.81 19.40 -7.84
C SER A 340 16.57 19.80 -7.04
N PRO A 341 16.05 18.98 -6.11
CA PRO A 341 14.94 19.37 -5.25
C PRO A 341 15.23 20.58 -4.32
N LEU A 342 16.51 20.96 -4.13
CA LEU A 342 16.86 22.19 -3.40
C LEU A 342 16.61 23.46 -4.23
N SER A 343 16.47 23.32 -5.55
CA SER A 343 16.24 24.44 -6.48
C SER A 343 14.78 24.90 -6.44
N ARG A 344 14.54 26.04 -5.79
CA ARG A 344 13.22 26.72 -5.77
C ARG A 344 12.68 27.02 -7.18
N ALA A 345 13.54 27.13 -8.20
CA ALA A 345 13.14 27.34 -9.58
C ALA A 345 12.53 26.08 -10.21
N ASP A 346 13.04 24.90 -9.86
CA ASP A 346 12.52 23.61 -10.34
C ASP A 346 11.25 23.21 -9.59
N LEU A 347 11.21 23.43 -8.26
CA LEU A 347 10.00 23.27 -7.44
C LEU A 347 8.83 24.17 -7.87
N ARG A 348 9.11 25.39 -8.35
CA ARG A 348 8.09 26.28 -8.94
C ARG A 348 7.67 25.81 -10.34
N ALA A 349 8.59 25.32 -11.16
CA ALA A 349 8.26 24.83 -12.50
C ALA A 349 7.37 23.58 -12.52
N VAL A 350 7.42 22.74 -11.49
CA VAL A 350 6.46 21.61 -11.32
C VAL A 350 5.14 22.04 -10.68
N ASN A 351 4.99 23.29 -10.22
CA ASN A 351 3.84 23.77 -9.44
C ASN A 351 3.62 22.96 -8.14
N VAL A 352 4.65 22.84 -7.28
CA VAL A 352 4.56 22.06 -6.03
C VAL A 352 3.43 22.52 -5.08
N ASN A 353 2.98 23.77 -5.18
CA ASN A 353 1.80 24.30 -4.48
C ASN A 353 0.44 23.74 -4.95
N LEU A 354 0.43 23.00 -6.07
CA LEU A 354 -0.72 22.29 -6.65
C LEU A 354 -0.52 20.76 -6.63
N CYS A 355 0.46 20.26 -5.89
CA CYS A 355 0.66 18.82 -5.70
C CYS A 355 -0.28 18.26 -4.62
N ASP A 356 -0.63 16.98 -4.76
CA ASP A 356 -1.38 16.19 -3.76
C ASP A 356 -0.47 15.63 -2.66
N MET A 357 0.80 15.43 -2.99
CA MET A 357 1.85 14.99 -2.06
C MET A 357 3.22 15.27 -2.66
N CYS A 358 4.12 15.85 -1.87
CA CYS A 358 5.54 15.95 -2.17
C CYS A 358 6.31 14.91 -1.34
N VAL A 359 6.76 13.83 -1.98
CA VAL A 359 7.55 12.75 -1.37
C VAL A 359 9.03 13.12 -1.46
N ILE A 360 9.75 13.15 -0.34
CA ILE A 360 11.19 13.41 -0.28
C ILE A 360 11.89 12.08 0.10
N LEU A 361 12.79 11.61 -0.77
CA LEU A 361 13.52 10.35 -0.63
C LEU A 361 15.04 10.55 -0.74
N SER A 362 15.82 9.72 -0.05
CA SER A 362 17.29 9.74 -0.11
C SER A 362 17.88 8.39 -0.50
N ALA A 363 18.51 8.33 -1.68
CA ALA A 363 19.28 7.16 -2.13
C ALA A 363 20.73 7.19 -1.62
N LYS A 364 21.16 8.26 -0.94
CA LYS A 364 22.55 8.44 -0.55
C LYS A 364 22.88 7.59 0.67
N VAL A 365 23.88 6.74 0.55
CA VAL A 365 24.44 6.00 1.70
C VAL A 365 25.02 7.05 2.67
N PRO A 366 24.60 7.07 3.95
CA PRO A 366 25.12 8.03 4.91
C PRO A 366 26.62 7.80 5.13
N SER A 367 27.38 8.89 5.25
CA SER A 367 28.79 8.85 5.63
C SER A 367 28.93 8.40 7.08
N ASN A 368 29.73 7.35 7.33
CA ASN A 368 29.97 6.78 8.67
C ASN A 368 30.55 7.77 9.71
N ASP A 369 30.95 8.97 9.29
CA ASP A 369 31.59 9.98 10.14
C ASP A 369 30.62 10.64 11.13
N ASP A 370 29.33 10.78 10.78
CA ASP A 370 28.28 11.33 11.66
C ASP A 370 26.87 10.88 11.21
N PRO A 371 26.12 10.11 12.03
CA PRO A 371 24.77 9.67 11.69
C PRO A 371 23.72 10.79 11.69
N THR A 372 23.94 11.90 12.42
CA THR A 372 23.01 13.04 12.40
C THR A 372 22.96 13.71 11.03
N LEU A 373 24.09 13.70 10.30
CA LEU A 373 24.23 14.30 8.98
C LEU A 373 23.69 13.43 7.83
N ALA A 374 23.09 12.28 8.12
CA ALA A 374 22.47 11.39 7.12
C ALA A 374 21.33 12.11 6.36
N ASP A 375 20.37 12.66 7.09
CA ASP A 375 19.10 13.18 6.54
C ASP A 375 19.18 14.65 6.09
N LYS A 376 20.37 15.26 6.12
CA LYS A 376 20.58 16.70 5.91
C LYS A 376 19.95 17.23 4.61
N GLU A 377 20.02 16.47 3.51
CA GLU A 377 19.47 16.89 2.22
C GLU A 377 17.93 16.83 2.22
N ALA A 378 17.34 15.83 2.89
CA ALA A 378 15.89 15.66 3.03
C ALA A 378 15.27 16.74 3.94
N ILE A 379 15.89 17.01 5.10
CA ILE A 379 15.48 18.08 6.04
C ILE A 379 15.60 19.45 5.36
N LEU A 380 16.74 19.74 4.71
CA LEU A 380 16.92 21.01 4.00
C LEU A 380 15.92 21.18 2.86
N ALA A 381 15.55 20.12 2.13
CA ALA A 381 14.48 20.18 1.14
C ALA A 381 13.11 20.45 1.77
N SER A 382 12.81 19.80 2.90
CA SER A 382 11.54 19.97 3.61
C SER A 382 11.36 21.40 4.11
N LEU A 383 12.36 21.92 4.83
CA LEU A 383 12.39 23.32 5.29
C LEU A 383 12.40 24.32 4.12
N ASN A 384 13.09 24.00 3.01
CA ASN A 384 13.13 24.86 1.82
C ASN A 384 11.75 25.00 1.18
N ILE A 385 10.97 23.91 1.08
CA ILE A 385 9.58 23.93 0.58
C ILE A 385 8.68 24.67 1.55
N LYS A 386 8.74 24.37 2.87
CA LYS A 386 7.95 25.08 3.89
C LYS A 386 8.19 26.59 3.86
N ALA A 387 9.43 27.02 3.60
CA ALA A 387 9.84 28.43 3.46
C ALA A 387 9.70 29.01 2.04
N MET A 388 8.89 28.42 1.15
CA MET A 388 8.47 29.03 -0.12
C MET A 388 7.14 29.76 0.01
N THR A 389 6.99 30.84 -0.76
CA THR A 389 5.70 31.52 -1.00
C THR A 389 5.33 31.44 -2.48
N PHE A 390 4.03 31.48 -2.76
CA PHE A 390 3.46 31.37 -4.09
C PHE A 390 2.43 32.49 -4.30
N ASP A 391 2.61 33.29 -5.36
CA ASP A 391 1.73 34.40 -5.67
C ASP A 391 0.51 33.92 -6.46
N ASP A 392 -0.70 34.07 -5.92
CA ASP A 392 -2.00 33.62 -6.48
C ASP A 392 -2.36 34.19 -7.88
N THR A 393 -1.49 35.02 -8.46
CA THR A 393 -1.61 35.62 -9.79
C THR A 393 -1.95 34.62 -10.91
N ILE A 394 -1.47 33.37 -10.82
CA ILE A 394 -1.79 32.29 -11.75
C ILE A 394 -3.31 32.01 -11.85
N GLY A 395 -4.07 32.25 -10.78
CA GLY A 395 -5.53 32.08 -10.75
C GLY A 395 -6.36 33.24 -11.32
N VAL A 396 -5.74 34.38 -11.65
CA VAL A 396 -6.46 35.64 -11.96
C VAL A 396 -6.27 36.12 -13.41
N LEU A 397 -5.28 35.57 -14.13
CA LEU A 397 -4.89 35.97 -15.49
C LEU A 397 -5.86 35.53 -16.62
N SER A 398 -7.16 35.47 -16.33
CA SER A 398 -8.25 35.25 -17.30
C SER A 398 -9.33 36.35 -17.28
N GLN A 399 -9.23 37.36 -16.42
CA GLN A 399 -10.21 38.48 -16.36
C GLN A 399 -9.65 39.89 -16.53
N THR A 400 -8.33 40.11 -16.44
CA THR A 400 -7.70 41.44 -16.50
C THR A 400 -7.29 41.89 -17.92
N ALA A 401 -8.06 41.51 -18.95
CA ALA A 401 -7.81 41.86 -20.35
C ALA A 401 -9.08 42.20 -21.15
N ALA A 402 -10.09 42.79 -20.50
CA ALA A 402 -11.25 43.41 -21.16
C ALA A 402 -11.55 44.78 -20.51
N ASN A 403 -12.09 45.71 -21.29
CA ASN A 403 -12.35 47.08 -20.86
C ASN A 403 -13.65 47.20 -20.04
N GLU A 404 -13.89 48.40 -19.53
CA GLU A 404 -15.11 48.81 -18.83
C GLU A 404 -16.40 48.54 -19.63
N GLN A 405 -17.51 48.40 -18.88
CA GLN A 405 -18.94 48.44 -19.26
C GLN A 405 -19.70 47.10 -19.36
N ASP A 406 -20.97 47.23 -18.95
CA ASP A 406 -22.12 46.32 -18.91
C ASP A 406 -22.10 45.02 -18.07
N ASN A 407 -23.07 44.97 -17.15
CA ASN A 407 -23.48 43.78 -16.40
C ASN A 407 -24.21 42.79 -17.31
N LEU A 408 -23.65 41.60 -17.56
CA LEU A 408 -24.41 40.40 -17.92
C LEU A 408 -23.54 39.15 -17.67
N THR A 409 -23.96 38.27 -16.76
CA THR A 409 -23.23 37.02 -16.48
C THR A 409 -23.54 35.96 -17.54
N PRO A 410 -22.54 35.41 -18.25
CA PRO A 410 -22.78 34.35 -19.23
C PRO A 410 -23.01 33.00 -18.52
N VAL A 411 -24.24 32.51 -18.56
CA VAL A 411 -24.56 31.14 -18.15
C VAL A 411 -24.04 30.17 -19.21
N GLY A 412 -23.01 29.37 -18.89
CA GLY A 412 -22.53 28.32 -19.80
C GLY A 412 -21.11 27.78 -19.58
N SER A 413 -20.24 28.50 -18.87
CA SER A 413 -18.89 28.02 -18.58
C SER A 413 -18.92 26.85 -17.57
N PRO A 414 -18.24 25.71 -17.84
CA PRO A 414 -18.13 24.64 -16.86
C PRO A 414 -17.31 25.12 -15.65
N ILE A 415 -17.85 24.95 -14.45
CA ILE A 415 -17.12 25.22 -13.20
C ILE A 415 -16.11 24.11 -13.00
N VAL A 416 -14.95 24.25 -13.63
CA VAL A 416 -13.75 23.54 -13.20
C VAL A 416 -13.45 24.06 -11.79
N LEU A 417 -13.60 23.19 -10.79
CA LEU A 417 -13.28 23.51 -9.40
C LEU A 417 -11.75 23.59 -9.25
N GLN A 418 -11.17 24.67 -9.76
CA GLN A 418 -9.74 24.88 -9.87
C GLN A 418 -9.18 25.11 -8.47
N ARG A 419 -8.73 24.02 -7.85
CA ARG A 419 -8.21 23.95 -6.49
C ARG A 419 -7.23 25.09 -6.24
N ARG A 420 -7.55 25.96 -5.29
CA ARG A 420 -6.61 26.99 -4.82
C ARG A 420 -5.37 26.28 -4.28
N GLY A 421 -4.21 26.66 -4.81
CA GLY A 421 -2.93 26.13 -4.35
C GLY A 421 -2.58 26.65 -2.97
N SER A 422 -1.60 26.01 -2.33
CA SER A 422 -1.08 26.48 -1.05
C SER A 422 -0.25 27.75 -1.27
N VAL A 423 -0.81 28.91 -0.92
CA VAL A 423 -0.16 30.24 -0.97
C VAL A 423 1.16 30.25 -0.18
N TYR A 424 1.15 29.54 0.95
CA TYR A 424 2.31 29.31 1.82
C TYR A 424 2.81 27.87 1.67
N GLY A 425 4.12 27.70 1.53
CA GLY A 425 4.79 26.41 1.41
C GLY A 425 4.60 25.51 2.63
N ALA A 426 4.39 26.09 3.82
CA ALA A 426 4.02 25.35 5.04
C ALA A 426 2.73 24.53 4.90
N ASN A 427 1.84 24.88 3.96
CA ASN A 427 0.58 24.18 3.72
C ASN A 427 0.69 23.21 2.52
N VAL A 428 1.90 22.89 2.04
CA VAL A 428 2.11 21.87 0.99
C VAL A 428 2.11 20.49 1.65
N PRO A 429 1.24 19.55 1.21
CA PRO A 429 1.26 18.18 1.73
C PRO A 429 2.57 17.50 1.34
N MET A 430 3.33 17.03 2.32
CA MET A 430 4.64 16.45 2.09
C MET A 430 4.97 15.34 3.09
N ILE A 431 5.76 14.37 2.64
CA ILE A 431 6.26 13.25 3.46
C ILE A 431 7.77 13.10 3.25
N THR A 432 8.52 13.03 4.34
CA THR A 432 9.99 12.99 4.36
C THR A 432 10.45 11.63 4.88
N GLU A 433 11.21 10.90 4.07
CA GLU A 433 11.95 9.71 4.51
C GLU A 433 13.10 10.12 5.44
N LEU A 434 13.26 9.42 6.57
CA LEU A 434 14.35 9.61 7.53
C LEU A 434 15.07 8.28 7.81
N VAL A 435 16.40 8.35 7.92
CA VAL A 435 17.27 7.24 8.31
C VAL A 435 17.50 7.23 9.83
N ASN A 436 17.54 8.40 10.47
CA ASN A 436 17.74 8.55 11.91
C ASN A 436 16.50 9.13 12.61
N ASP A 437 15.98 8.42 13.63
CA ASP A 437 14.76 8.81 14.33
C ASP A 437 14.89 10.19 15.00
N SER A 438 16.02 10.45 15.67
CA SER A 438 16.28 11.73 16.37
C SER A 438 16.35 12.95 15.46
N ASN A 439 16.39 12.76 14.13
CA ASN A 439 16.38 13.86 13.17
C ASN A 439 14.96 14.40 12.89
N VAL A 440 13.90 13.74 13.38
CA VAL A 440 12.50 14.12 13.15
C VAL A 440 12.16 15.52 13.66
N GLN A 441 12.74 15.92 14.80
CA GLN A 441 12.56 17.24 15.43
C GLN A 441 12.87 18.40 14.46
N PHE A 442 13.84 18.24 13.56
CA PHE A 442 14.25 19.31 12.64
C PHE A 442 13.27 19.60 11.49
N LEU A 443 12.14 18.89 11.41
CA LEU A 443 11.14 19.07 10.36
C LEU A 443 10.11 20.16 10.66
N ASP A 444 9.74 20.35 11.92
CA ASP A 444 8.79 21.38 12.39
C ASP A 444 9.49 22.33 13.37
N GLN A 445 9.08 23.59 13.41
CA GLN A 445 9.69 24.62 14.28
C GLN A 445 8.72 25.10 15.37
N ASP A 446 7.64 24.33 15.55
CA ASP A 446 6.46 24.59 16.36
C ASP A 446 6.01 23.32 17.10
N ASP A 447 6.96 22.44 17.44
CA ASP A 447 6.80 21.32 18.37
C ASP A 447 7.62 21.62 19.65
N ASP A 448 7.29 20.97 20.76
CA ASP A 448 8.03 21.10 22.02
C ASP A 448 9.21 20.09 22.03
N ASP A 449 10.34 20.48 21.43
CA ASP A 449 11.53 19.62 21.21
C ASP A 449 12.14 19.02 22.52
N ASP A 450 11.70 17.82 22.92
CA ASP A 450 12.36 16.98 23.93
C ASP A 450 13.04 15.76 23.26
N PRO A 451 14.38 15.66 23.27
CA PRO A 451 15.13 14.60 22.58
C PRO A 451 14.97 13.19 23.20
N ASP A 452 14.40 13.07 24.40
CA ASP A 452 14.06 11.76 25.00
C ASP A 452 12.69 11.24 24.52
N THR A 453 11.98 11.98 23.64
CA THR A 453 10.68 11.59 23.07
C THR A 453 10.79 10.48 22.04
N GLU A 454 10.02 9.39 22.22
CA GLU A 454 9.95 8.30 21.24
C GLU A 454 9.31 8.76 19.92
N LEU A 455 9.87 8.33 18.77
CA LEU A 455 9.50 8.81 17.42
C LEU A 455 7.99 8.91 17.18
N TYR A 456 7.21 7.90 17.60
CA TYR A 456 5.77 7.87 17.33
C TYR A 456 4.98 8.94 18.10
N LEU A 457 5.52 9.50 19.18
CA LEU A 457 4.91 10.59 19.95
C LEU A 457 5.14 11.97 19.31
N THR A 458 6.14 12.10 18.44
CA THR A 458 6.54 13.39 17.83
C THR A 458 5.49 13.90 16.84
N GLN A 459 5.29 15.22 16.80
CA GLN A 459 4.27 15.82 15.95
C GLN A 459 4.46 15.53 14.45
N PRO A 460 5.69 15.57 13.87
CA PRO A 460 5.85 15.33 12.43
C PRO A 460 5.45 13.91 12.00
N PHE A 461 5.63 12.93 12.89
CA PHE A 461 5.18 11.54 12.68
C PHE A 461 3.67 11.39 12.91
N ALA A 462 3.13 11.92 14.01
CA ALA A 462 1.69 11.89 14.29
C ALA A 462 0.84 12.58 13.19
N CYS A 463 1.43 13.57 12.50
CA CYS A 463 0.84 14.25 11.34
C CYS A 463 1.14 13.58 9.98
N GLY A 464 1.87 12.46 9.94
CA GLY A 464 2.20 11.75 8.70
C GLY A 464 3.15 12.47 7.74
N THR A 465 3.89 13.48 8.23
CA THR A 465 4.85 14.27 7.44
C THR A 465 6.29 13.73 7.48
N ALA A 466 6.57 12.84 8.44
CA ALA A 466 7.81 12.12 8.61
C ALA A 466 7.56 10.60 8.54
N PHE A 467 8.48 9.86 7.93
CA PHE A 467 8.47 8.40 7.92
C PHE A 467 9.91 7.89 8.08
N ALA A 468 10.21 7.27 9.22
CA ALA A 468 11.50 6.65 9.46
C ALA A 468 11.46 5.14 9.15
N VAL A 469 12.58 4.57 8.72
CA VAL A 469 12.68 3.14 8.37
C VAL A 469 12.52 2.23 9.60
N SER A 470 12.92 2.72 10.79
CA SER A 470 12.87 2.05 12.09
C SER A 470 11.51 1.42 12.43
N VAL A 471 10.40 2.06 12.06
CA VAL A 471 9.06 1.55 12.38
C VAL A 471 8.76 0.20 11.73
N LEU A 472 9.48 -0.15 10.65
CA LEU A 472 9.32 -1.43 9.95
C LEU A 472 9.95 -2.61 10.70
N ASP A 473 10.83 -2.39 11.69
CA ASP A 473 11.35 -3.49 12.52
C ASP A 473 10.23 -4.15 13.35
N SER A 474 9.20 -3.38 13.73
CA SER A 474 7.99 -3.91 14.37
C SER A 474 7.24 -4.94 13.50
N LEU A 475 7.26 -4.76 12.17
CA LEU A 475 6.59 -5.65 11.22
C LEU A 475 7.19 -7.06 11.24
N MET A 476 8.48 -7.20 11.59
CA MET A 476 9.13 -8.51 11.72
C MET A 476 8.57 -9.33 12.90
N SER A 477 8.27 -8.70 14.04
CA SER A 477 7.63 -9.39 15.17
C SER A 477 6.15 -9.67 14.90
N THR A 478 5.43 -8.72 14.28
CA THR A 478 4.04 -8.94 13.82
C THR A 478 3.93 -10.14 12.88
N THR A 479 4.86 -10.25 11.92
CA THR A 479 4.89 -11.37 10.94
C THR A 479 5.20 -12.71 11.60
N TYR A 480 6.03 -12.73 12.66
CA TYR A 480 6.33 -13.94 13.41
C TYR A 480 5.11 -14.48 14.19
N PHE A 481 4.35 -13.61 14.85
CA PHE A 481 3.13 -14.01 15.56
C PHE A 481 1.93 -14.25 14.62
N ASN A 482 1.89 -13.57 13.48
CA ASN A 482 0.79 -13.63 12.54
C ASN A 482 1.29 -13.64 11.08
N GLN A 483 1.46 -14.84 10.53
CA GLN A 483 1.90 -15.04 9.15
C GLN A 483 0.96 -14.38 8.11
N ASN A 484 -0.32 -14.21 8.43
CA ASN A 484 -1.31 -13.60 7.53
C ASN A 484 -1.31 -12.05 7.61
N ALA A 485 -0.75 -11.46 8.68
CA ALA A 485 -0.68 -10.00 8.85
C ALA A 485 0.12 -9.33 7.72
N LEU A 486 1.31 -9.87 7.39
CA LEU A 486 2.14 -9.34 6.32
C LEU A 486 1.43 -9.44 4.95
N THR A 487 0.72 -10.53 4.69
CA THR A 487 -0.05 -10.73 3.45
C THR A 487 -1.20 -9.72 3.33
N LEU A 488 -1.89 -9.40 4.43
CA LEU A 488 -2.91 -8.35 4.47
C LEU A 488 -2.31 -6.95 4.23
N ILE A 489 -1.27 -6.58 4.99
CA ILE A 489 -0.58 -5.28 4.87
C ILE A 489 -0.04 -5.10 3.44
N ARG A 490 0.60 -6.14 2.88
CA ARG A 490 1.09 -6.13 1.50
C ARG A 490 -0.04 -5.96 0.50
N SER A 491 -1.16 -6.67 0.66
CA SER A 491 -2.33 -6.56 -0.22
C SER A 491 -2.94 -5.16 -0.20
N LEU A 492 -3.00 -4.53 0.98
CA LEU A 492 -3.51 -3.18 1.19
C LEU A 492 -2.58 -2.10 0.59
N ILE A 493 -1.28 -2.14 0.91
CA ILE A 493 -0.31 -1.11 0.52
C ILE A 493 0.12 -1.24 -0.94
N THR A 494 0.43 -2.45 -1.43
CA THR A 494 1.00 -2.62 -2.78
C THR A 494 -0.02 -2.42 -3.91
N GLY A 495 -1.29 -2.23 -3.59
CA GLY A 495 -2.38 -2.28 -4.57
C GLY A 495 -2.62 -3.70 -5.09
N GLY A 496 -2.29 -4.73 -4.30
CA GLY A 496 -2.53 -6.14 -4.63
C GLY A 496 -1.46 -6.81 -5.48
N ALA A 497 -0.18 -6.74 -5.09
CA ALA A 497 0.84 -7.63 -5.65
C ALA A 497 0.51 -9.10 -5.30
N THR A 498 0.15 -9.90 -6.30
CA THR A 498 -0.12 -11.33 -6.14
C THR A 498 1.18 -12.15 -6.23
N PRO A 499 1.24 -13.36 -5.63
CA PRO A 499 2.37 -14.27 -5.83
C PRO A 499 2.64 -14.61 -7.30
N GLU A 500 1.58 -14.66 -8.13
CA GLU A 500 1.68 -14.80 -9.58
C GLU A 500 2.49 -13.66 -10.22
N LEU A 501 2.18 -12.39 -9.88
CA LEU A 501 2.92 -11.24 -10.37
C LEU A 501 4.39 -11.28 -9.90
N GLU A 502 4.64 -11.73 -8.68
CA GLU A 502 6.00 -11.91 -8.16
C GLU A 502 6.80 -12.96 -8.94
N LEU A 503 6.18 -14.06 -9.37
CA LEU A 503 6.81 -15.06 -10.22
C LEU A 503 7.15 -14.48 -11.61
N ILE A 504 6.24 -13.73 -12.24
CA ILE A 504 6.47 -13.06 -13.54
C ILE A 504 7.63 -12.04 -13.45
N LEU A 505 7.78 -11.39 -12.29
CA LEU A 505 8.89 -10.48 -12.02
C LEU A 505 10.20 -11.22 -11.75
N ALA A 506 10.15 -12.38 -11.09
CA ALA A 506 11.30 -13.25 -10.85
C ALA A 506 11.84 -13.91 -12.15
N GLU A 507 10.99 -14.12 -13.17
CA GLU A 507 11.42 -14.44 -14.53
C GLU A 507 12.26 -13.32 -15.20
N GLY A 508 12.34 -12.13 -14.58
CA GLY A 508 13.10 -10.98 -15.10
C GLY A 508 12.42 -10.25 -16.27
N ALA A 509 11.18 -10.62 -16.59
CA ALA A 509 10.43 -10.07 -17.73
C ALA A 509 9.81 -8.69 -17.47
N GLY A 510 9.75 -8.25 -16.21
CA GLY A 510 9.07 -7.02 -15.81
C GLY A 510 7.55 -7.12 -15.92
N LEU A 511 6.88 -5.98 -16.04
CA LEU A 511 5.43 -5.93 -16.27
C LEU A 511 5.11 -6.30 -17.73
N ARG A 512 4.61 -7.51 -17.95
CA ARG A 512 4.02 -7.93 -19.23
C ARG A 512 2.61 -7.33 -19.38
N GLY A 513 2.27 -6.86 -20.58
CA GLY A 513 0.91 -6.39 -20.90
C GLY A 513 -0.06 -7.55 -21.05
N GLY A 514 -1.32 -7.34 -20.66
CA GLY A 514 -2.40 -8.32 -20.73
C GLY A 514 -3.54 -7.88 -21.65
N TYR A 515 -4.18 -8.85 -22.30
CA TYR A 515 -5.49 -8.63 -22.91
C TYR A 515 -6.55 -8.60 -21.80
N SER A 516 -7.53 -7.70 -21.92
CA SER A 516 -8.59 -7.55 -20.89
C SER A 516 -9.65 -8.64 -21.01
N THR A 517 -9.42 -9.79 -20.36
CA THR A 517 -10.45 -10.82 -20.19
C THR A 517 -11.48 -10.39 -19.14
N PRO A 518 -12.69 -10.99 -19.10
CA PRO A 518 -13.65 -10.74 -18.03
C PRO A 518 -13.07 -11.00 -16.63
N ASP A 519 -12.23 -12.03 -16.49
CA ASP A 519 -11.61 -12.42 -15.23
C ASP A 519 -10.57 -11.39 -14.76
N SER A 520 -9.68 -10.95 -15.66
CA SER A 520 -8.72 -9.86 -15.39
C SER A 520 -9.42 -8.52 -15.10
N LEU A 521 -10.63 -8.30 -15.63
CA LEU A 521 -11.45 -7.15 -15.27
C LEU A 521 -12.12 -7.30 -13.90
N SER A 522 -12.52 -8.51 -13.50
CA SER A 522 -13.08 -8.77 -12.15
C SER A 522 -12.06 -8.53 -11.03
N ASN A 523 -10.76 -8.77 -11.31
CA ASN A 523 -9.65 -8.44 -10.41
C ASN A 523 -9.52 -6.92 -10.10
N ARG A 524 -10.29 -6.05 -10.76
CA ARG A 524 -10.32 -4.60 -10.49
C ARG A 524 -11.24 -4.18 -9.35
N ASP A 525 -12.23 -5.01 -8.99
CA ASP A 525 -13.28 -4.70 -7.99
C ASP A 525 -12.79 -4.79 -6.52
N ARG A 526 -11.57 -4.31 -6.28
CA ARG A 526 -10.90 -4.29 -4.98
C ARG A 526 -11.09 -2.92 -4.33
N CYS A 527 -11.14 -2.92 -3.00
CA CYS A 527 -11.22 -1.70 -2.23
C CYS A 527 -10.06 -0.74 -2.55
N ARG A 528 -10.35 0.56 -2.47
CA ARG A 528 -9.37 1.65 -2.56
C ARG A 528 -9.37 2.45 -1.26
N VAL A 529 -8.20 2.87 -0.80
CA VAL A 529 -8.06 3.77 0.35
C VAL A 529 -8.21 5.21 -0.14
N GLY A 530 -8.91 6.05 0.62
CA GLY A 530 -9.07 7.46 0.35
C GLY A 530 -9.72 8.18 1.53
N GLN A 531 -9.35 9.44 1.75
CA GLN A 531 -9.93 10.32 2.76
C GLN A 531 -11.26 10.92 2.26
N ILE A 532 -12.17 11.24 3.18
CA ILE A 532 -13.48 11.82 2.84
C ILE A 532 -13.75 12.97 3.81
N SER A 533 -13.61 14.21 3.34
CA SER A 533 -13.88 15.37 4.18
C SER A 533 -15.35 15.46 4.58
N LEU A 534 -15.61 15.71 5.86
CA LEU A 534 -16.97 15.90 6.39
C LEU A 534 -17.53 17.31 6.14
N TYR A 535 -16.86 18.12 5.31
CA TYR A 535 -17.31 19.47 4.95
C TYR A 535 -18.31 19.49 3.78
N ASP A 536 -18.28 18.47 2.91
CA ASP A 536 -19.10 18.40 1.68
C ASP A 536 -19.56 16.96 1.42
N GLY A 537 -20.60 16.81 0.60
CA GLY A 537 -21.18 15.53 0.23
C GLY A 537 -22.10 14.92 1.31
N PRO A 538 -22.57 13.67 1.09
CA PRO A 538 -23.69 13.08 1.84
C PRO A 538 -23.36 12.70 3.29
N LEU A 539 -22.08 12.75 3.68
CA LEU A 539 -21.64 12.45 5.05
C LEU A 539 -21.48 13.71 5.90
N ALA A 540 -21.56 14.92 5.32
CA ALA A 540 -21.44 16.18 6.05
C ALA A 540 -22.51 16.37 7.15
N GLN A 541 -23.68 15.72 6.99
CA GLN A 541 -24.74 15.67 8.02
C GLN A 541 -24.28 15.04 9.36
N TYR A 542 -23.16 14.30 9.38
CA TYR A 542 -22.56 13.76 10.60
C TYR A 542 -21.43 14.65 11.15
N GLY A 543 -20.93 15.62 10.37
CA GLY A 543 -19.91 16.57 10.82
C GLY A 543 -20.43 17.61 11.81
N GLU A 544 -21.72 17.97 11.73
CA GLU A 544 -22.37 18.89 12.68
C GLU A 544 -22.72 18.17 14.00
N ALA A 545 -21.70 17.92 14.82
CA ALA A 545 -21.79 17.28 16.14
C ALA A 545 -22.37 15.84 16.16
N GLY A 546 -22.27 15.12 15.04
CA GLY A 546 -22.55 13.69 14.98
C GLY A 546 -21.47 12.85 15.66
N LYS A 547 -21.75 11.55 15.80
CA LYS A 547 -20.84 10.56 16.37
C LYS A 547 -20.16 9.71 15.30
N TYR A 548 -18.94 9.27 15.57
CA TYR A 548 -18.20 8.36 14.68
C TYR A 548 -18.94 7.03 14.46
N GLY A 549 -19.62 6.48 15.47
CA GLY A 549 -20.40 5.24 15.31
C GLY A 549 -21.59 5.37 14.34
N ASP A 550 -22.30 6.50 14.38
CA ASP A 550 -23.42 6.76 13.48
C ASP A 550 -22.92 6.96 12.03
N LEU A 551 -21.80 7.67 11.85
CA LEU A 551 -21.10 7.81 10.59
C LEU A 551 -20.65 6.45 10.02
N PHE A 552 -20.01 5.61 10.83
CA PHE A 552 -19.53 4.28 10.44
C PHE A 552 -20.66 3.41 9.91
N VAL A 553 -21.77 3.30 10.65
CA VAL A 553 -22.93 2.48 10.26
C VAL A 553 -23.60 3.03 9.01
N ALA A 554 -23.70 4.36 8.86
CA ALA A 554 -24.28 5.00 7.68
C ALA A 554 -23.42 4.80 6.42
N ALA A 555 -22.09 4.97 6.52
CA ALA A 555 -21.13 4.78 5.44
C ALA A 555 -21.08 3.31 4.97
N LEU A 556 -21.10 2.37 5.92
CA LEU A 556 -21.06 0.94 5.64
C LEU A 556 -22.35 0.45 4.97
N LYS A 557 -23.52 0.89 5.43
CA LYS A 557 -24.81 0.50 4.83
C LYS A 557 -25.09 1.16 3.48
N SER A 558 -24.83 2.46 3.36
CA SER A 558 -25.25 3.24 2.19
C SER A 558 -24.27 3.14 1.02
N TYR A 559 -22.97 2.98 1.32
CA TYR A 559 -21.90 3.05 0.32
C TYR A 559 -20.95 1.84 0.36
N GLY A 560 -21.11 0.91 1.30
CA GLY A 560 -20.17 -0.20 1.50
C GLY A 560 -18.75 0.29 1.77
N MET A 561 -18.61 1.40 2.49
CA MET A 561 -17.33 2.01 2.88
C MET A 561 -17.04 1.70 4.35
N LEU A 562 -15.79 1.39 4.66
CA LEU A 562 -15.33 1.08 6.01
C LEU A 562 -14.43 2.23 6.47
N CYS A 563 -14.88 2.97 7.50
CA CYS A 563 -14.07 4.01 8.13
C CYS A 563 -13.05 3.36 9.07
N ILE A 564 -11.76 3.68 8.90
CA ILE A 564 -10.65 3.11 9.69
C ILE A 564 -10.27 4.03 10.86
N GLY A 565 -10.54 5.34 10.72
CA GLY A 565 -10.13 6.38 11.64
C GLY A 565 -10.57 7.76 11.13
N LEU A 566 -9.96 8.80 11.69
CA LEU A 566 -10.17 10.21 11.34
C LEU A 566 -8.82 10.91 11.15
N TYR A 567 -8.76 11.93 10.30
CA TYR A 567 -7.60 12.80 10.13
C TYR A 567 -7.95 14.25 10.53
N ARG A 568 -7.76 14.57 11.82
CA ARG A 568 -8.29 15.77 12.49
C ARG A 568 -7.26 16.89 12.57
N PHE A 569 -7.67 18.16 12.42
CA PHE A 569 -6.77 19.31 12.63
C PHE A 569 -6.25 19.36 14.09
N ARG A 570 -4.95 19.66 14.27
CA ARG A 570 -4.33 19.88 15.59
C ARG A 570 -5.01 21.05 16.32
N ASP A 571 -5.12 22.18 15.61
CA ASP A 571 -5.63 23.44 16.14
C ASP A 571 -7.10 23.61 15.76
N THR A 572 -8.00 23.37 16.72
CA THR A 572 -9.46 23.53 16.52
C THR A 572 -9.96 24.95 16.83
N SER A 573 -9.10 25.81 17.39
CA SER A 573 -9.38 27.22 17.65
C SER A 573 -9.33 28.05 16.36
N SER A 574 -10.34 28.90 16.13
CA SER A 574 -10.44 29.79 14.96
C SER A 574 -9.51 31.01 15.01
N SER A 575 -8.28 30.85 15.50
CA SER A 575 -7.24 31.87 15.56
C SER A 575 -6.63 32.13 14.17
N CYS A 576 -6.12 33.34 13.94
CA CYS A 576 -5.44 33.70 12.70
C CYS A 576 -4.16 32.89 12.43
N ASP A 577 -3.55 32.37 13.49
CA ASP A 577 -2.30 31.60 13.45
C ASP A 577 -2.53 30.07 13.53
N ALA A 578 -3.77 29.60 13.35
CA ALA A 578 -4.11 28.18 13.45
C ALA A 578 -3.41 27.35 12.35
N SER A 579 -2.68 26.32 12.77
CA SER A 579 -1.92 25.45 11.87
C SER A 579 -2.84 24.52 11.08
N SER A 580 -2.62 24.41 9.76
CA SER A 580 -3.36 23.46 8.92
C SER A 580 -2.88 22.01 9.05
N LYS A 581 -2.02 21.70 10.04
CA LYS A 581 -1.58 20.33 10.36
C LYS A 581 -2.73 19.49 10.88
N ARG A 582 -2.76 18.23 10.47
CA ARG A 582 -3.73 17.22 10.92
C ARG A 582 -3.00 16.02 11.48
N TYR A 583 -3.55 15.40 12.52
CA TYR A 583 -3.04 14.18 13.13
C TYR A 583 -4.01 13.01 12.89
N VAL A 584 -3.48 11.79 12.94
CA VAL A 584 -4.25 10.56 12.70
C VAL A 584 -4.88 10.05 13.99
N ILE A 585 -6.17 9.66 13.93
CA ILE A 585 -6.86 8.95 15.02
C ILE A 585 -7.36 7.62 14.47
N THR A 586 -6.66 6.52 14.79
CA THR A 586 -7.03 5.15 14.40
C THR A 586 -8.13 4.59 15.31
N ASN A 587 -9.16 3.97 14.71
CA ASN A 587 -10.26 3.30 15.39
C ASN A 587 -10.88 4.05 16.60
N PRO A 588 -11.37 5.29 16.42
CA PRO A 588 -12.01 6.04 17.51
C PRO A 588 -13.30 5.37 18.01
N PRO A 589 -13.70 5.57 19.29
CA PRO A 589 -14.94 5.04 19.87
C PRO A 589 -16.22 5.41 19.11
N ASP A 590 -17.28 4.64 19.30
CA ASP A 590 -18.58 4.91 18.68
C ASP A 590 -19.25 6.18 19.22
N ASP A 591 -18.92 6.63 20.43
CA ASP A 591 -19.41 7.89 21.01
C ASP A 591 -18.52 9.11 20.73
N PHE A 592 -17.41 8.93 20.01
CA PHE A 592 -16.46 9.99 19.67
C PHE A 592 -17.12 11.08 18.80
N GLN A 593 -16.98 12.33 19.22
CA GLN A 593 -17.60 13.49 18.56
C GLN A 593 -16.82 13.87 17.30
N LEU A 594 -17.54 14.12 16.21
CA LEU A 594 -17.01 14.56 14.92
C LEU A 594 -16.98 16.08 14.81
N LEU A 595 -16.08 16.60 13.97
CA LEU A 595 -16.04 17.98 13.53
C LEU A 595 -16.29 18.04 12.01
N PRO A 596 -16.93 19.09 11.48
CA PRO A 596 -17.18 19.22 10.03
C PRO A 596 -15.89 19.44 9.24
N THR A 597 -14.77 19.66 9.92
CA THR A 597 -13.44 19.79 9.33
C THR A 597 -12.67 18.47 9.23
N ASP A 598 -13.12 17.37 9.84
CA ASP A 598 -12.43 16.07 9.80
C ASP A 598 -12.42 15.43 8.38
N GLN A 599 -11.59 14.39 8.19
CA GLN A 599 -11.28 13.70 6.92
C GLN A 599 -11.05 12.20 7.10
#